data_AF-A0A2M6R9H2-F1
#
_entry.id   AF-A0A2M6R9H2-F1
#
_cell.length_a   1.000
_cell.length_b   1.000
_cell.length_c   1.000
_cell.angle_alpha   90.00
_cell.angle_beta   90.00
_cell.angle_gamma   90.00
#
_symmetry.space_group_name_H-M   'P 1'
#
loop_
_entity.id
_entity.type
_entity.pdbx_description
1 polymer ?
#
loop_
_entity_poly.entity_id
_entity_poly.type
_entity_poly.pdbx_seq_one_letter_code
_entity_poly.pdbx_strand_id
1 'polypeptide(L)'
;MAIGPISDFNILKSRFSCHYNLCKFNDVPKQKQQFVTGFGPTNAPTGGTLSIILRAIFFERETGIDSTIIISNLGAFNSRNIELKKLDYLTDRFIGFIRLLGFKGCLRAHNDFNLLVASSLTSKVLTIKDFMENEEVTVNLYKKNGDLR
;
A
#
# COMPACT_ATOMS: atom_id res chain seq x y z
N MET A 1 16.99 11.80 8.04
CA MET A 1 16.56 11.23 6.75
C MET A 1 16.27 12.39 5.81
N ALA A 2 17.25 12.76 4.97
CA ALA A 2 17.09 13.85 4.02
C ALA A 2 16.58 13.28 2.70
N ILE A 3 15.33 13.61 2.40
CA ILE A 3 14.67 13.39 1.11
C ILE A 3 15.41 14.23 0.06
N GLY A 4 15.85 13.60 -1.03
CA GLY A 4 16.54 14.29 -2.12
C GLY A 4 15.63 15.26 -2.90
N PRO A 5 16.16 15.99 -3.88
CA PRO A 5 15.32 16.81 -4.76
C PRO A 5 14.38 15.93 -5.58
N ILE A 6 13.08 16.26 -5.59
CA ILE A 6 12.10 15.65 -6.52
C ILE A 6 12.39 16.21 -7.91
N SER A 7 12.82 15.37 -8.82
CA SER A 7 13.21 15.75 -10.20
C SER A 7 12.03 15.82 -11.18
N ASP A 8 10.80 15.60 -10.72
CA ASP A 8 9.58 15.63 -11.55
C ASP A 8 8.69 16.82 -11.21
N PHE A 9 8.25 17.56 -12.23
CA PHE A 9 7.85 18.96 -12.10
C PHE A 9 6.36 19.25 -11.83
N ASN A 10 5.42 18.29 -11.85
CA ASN A 10 3.99 18.66 -11.72
C ASN A 10 3.16 17.92 -10.66
N ILE A 11 3.26 16.60 -10.50
CA ILE A 11 2.33 15.83 -9.63
C ILE A 11 3.02 15.26 -8.39
N LEU A 12 4.19 14.64 -8.57
CA LEU A 12 4.87 14.00 -7.46
C LEU A 12 5.33 15.05 -6.43
N LYS A 13 5.87 16.17 -6.88
CA LYS A 13 6.30 17.28 -6.00
C LYS A 13 5.14 17.98 -5.29
N SER A 14 3.97 18.09 -5.93
CA SER A 14 2.81 18.78 -5.35
C SER A 14 2.03 17.89 -4.38
N ARG A 15 2.11 16.57 -4.53
CA ARG A 15 1.37 15.61 -3.70
C ARG A 15 2.22 14.94 -2.62
N PHE A 16 3.53 14.82 -2.80
CA PHE A 16 4.43 14.11 -1.88
C PHE A 16 5.55 15.02 -1.38
N SER A 17 5.64 15.17 -0.07
CA SER A 17 6.68 15.98 0.58
C SER A 17 8.00 15.24 0.71
N CYS A 18 7.99 13.92 0.57
CA CYS A 18 9.10 13.02 0.81
C CYS A 18 9.21 11.93 -0.26
N HIS A 19 10.44 11.51 -0.57
CA HIS A 19 10.73 10.37 -1.44
C HIS A 19 12.10 9.76 -1.13
N TYR A 20 12.31 8.57 -1.67
CA TYR A 20 13.58 7.87 -1.68
C TYR A 20 13.93 7.47 -3.11
N ASN A 21 15.11 7.89 -3.60
CA ASN A 21 15.63 7.59 -4.94
C ASN A 21 14.69 7.91 -6.12
N LEU A 22 13.74 8.85 -5.97
CA LEU A 22 12.85 9.24 -7.06
C LEU A 22 13.58 9.91 -8.23
N CYS A 23 14.82 10.38 -8.03
CA CYS A 23 15.66 10.85 -9.13
C CYS A 23 15.83 9.83 -10.26
N LYS A 24 15.87 8.53 -9.93
CA LYS A 24 15.95 7.43 -10.91
C LYS A 24 14.64 7.16 -11.63
N PHE A 25 13.53 7.70 -11.12
CA PHE A 25 12.20 7.46 -11.70
C PHE A 25 12.11 8.00 -13.12
N ASN A 26 12.70 9.17 -13.37
CA ASN A 26 12.73 9.81 -14.68
C ASN A 26 13.57 9.03 -15.71
N ASP A 27 14.49 8.17 -15.26
CA ASP A 27 15.32 7.33 -16.14
C ASP A 27 14.59 6.06 -16.60
N VAL A 28 13.44 5.74 -15.99
CA VAL A 28 12.63 4.56 -16.31
C VAL A 28 11.52 4.95 -17.29
N PRO A 29 11.34 4.25 -18.42
CA PRO A 29 10.22 4.49 -19.32
C PRO A 29 8.88 4.35 -18.60
N LYS A 30 7.89 5.21 -18.92
CA LYS A 30 6.57 5.21 -18.27
C LYS A 30 5.89 3.84 -18.23
N GLN A 31 6.06 3.03 -19.28
CA GLN A 31 5.47 1.68 -19.39
C GLN A 31 6.07 0.67 -18.39
N LYS A 32 7.20 1.02 -17.76
CA LYS A 32 7.89 0.24 -16.73
C LYS A 32 7.74 0.86 -15.34
N GLN A 33 7.00 1.96 -15.23
CA GLN A 33 6.68 2.61 -13.96
C GLN A 33 5.35 2.08 -13.45
N GLN A 34 5.19 2.01 -12.13
CA GLN A 34 3.92 1.63 -11.51
C GLN A 34 3.74 2.34 -10.17
N PHE A 35 2.54 2.85 -9.92
CA PHE A 35 2.15 3.32 -8.60
C PHE A 35 1.50 2.19 -7.81
N VAL A 36 2.05 1.84 -6.67
CA VAL A 36 1.53 0.75 -5.83
C VAL A 36 1.20 1.29 -4.44
N THR A 37 -0.01 1.04 -3.97
CA THR A 37 -0.45 1.37 -2.62
C THR A 37 -1.32 0.25 -2.05
N GLY A 38 -1.69 0.31 -0.78
CA GLY A 38 -2.53 -0.72 -0.17
C GLY A 38 -3.19 -0.32 1.13
N PHE A 39 -4.23 -1.07 1.50
CA PHE A 39 -5.08 -0.81 2.66
C PHE A 39 -5.47 -2.11 3.36
N GLY A 40 -5.48 -2.13 4.70
CA GLY A 40 -6.09 -3.22 5.46
C GLY A 40 -7.60 -3.02 5.55
N PRO A 41 -8.44 -3.97 5.11
CA PRO A 41 -9.91 -3.84 5.15
C PRO A 41 -10.43 -4.14 6.56
N THR A 42 -10.06 -3.32 7.55
CA THR A 42 -10.41 -3.54 8.96
C THR A 42 -11.77 -2.92 9.31
N ASN A 43 -12.05 -1.74 8.75
CA ASN A 43 -13.25 -0.94 8.96
C ASN A 43 -13.69 -0.26 7.65
N ALA A 44 -14.74 0.56 7.68
CA ALA A 44 -15.06 1.45 6.55
C ALA A 44 -13.87 2.40 6.25
N PRO A 45 -13.61 2.75 4.97
CA PRO A 45 -12.58 3.72 4.60
C PRO A 45 -12.74 5.03 5.37
N THR A 46 -11.69 5.46 6.07
CA THR A 46 -11.67 6.78 6.72
C THR A 46 -11.36 7.87 5.69
N GLY A 47 -11.50 9.14 6.06
CA GLY A 47 -11.08 10.26 5.20
C GLY A 47 -9.61 10.16 4.77
N GLY A 48 -8.75 9.61 5.63
CA GLY A 48 -7.35 9.31 5.30
C GLY A 48 -7.24 8.28 4.18
N THR A 49 -7.90 7.12 4.32
CA THR A 49 -7.92 6.07 3.28
C THR A 49 -8.50 6.59 1.97
N LEU A 50 -9.62 7.32 2.03
CA LEU A 50 -10.24 7.94 0.86
C LEU A 50 -9.27 8.89 0.14
N SER A 51 -8.50 9.70 0.88
CA SER A 51 -7.53 10.62 0.28
C SER A 51 -6.45 9.90 -0.54
N ILE A 52 -6.02 8.70 -0.10
CA ILE A 52 -5.03 7.90 -0.84
C ILE A 52 -5.66 7.20 -2.04
N ILE A 53 -6.90 6.71 -1.92
CA ILE A 53 -7.65 6.15 -3.06
C ILE A 53 -7.80 7.21 -4.16
N LEU A 54 -8.21 8.42 -3.80
CA LEU A 54 -8.33 9.54 -4.73
C LEU A 54 -6.97 9.91 -5.35
N ARG A 55 -5.89 9.90 -4.57
CA ARG A 55 -4.53 10.10 -5.12
C ARG A 55 -4.17 9.06 -6.17
N ALA A 56 -4.49 7.77 -5.96
CA ALA A 56 -4.25 6.72 -6.95
C ALA A 56 -5.03 6.99 -8.26
N ILE A 57 -6.31 7.35 -8.14
CA ILE A 57 -7.16 7.69 -9.29
C ILE A 57 -6.61 8.88 -10.06
N PHE A 58 -6.26 9.97 -9.37
CA PHE A 58 -5.72 11.17 -10.01
C PHE A 58 -4.33 10.92 -10.60
N PHE A 59 -3.48 10.14 -9.92
CA PHE A 59 -2.17 9.79 -10.42
C PHE A 59 -2.25 9.05 -11.76
N GLU A 60 -3.09 8.02 -11.86
CA GLU A 60 -3.32 7.29 -13.10
C GLU A 60 -3.80 8.24 -14.22
N ARG A 61 -4.82 9.07 -13.93
CA ARG A 61 -5.43 9.99 -14.90
C ARG A 61 -4.45 11.05 -15.42
N GLU A 62 -3.63 11.61 -14.54
CA GLU A 62 -2.80 12.75 -14.87
C GLU A 62 -1.43 12.34 -15.44
N THR A 63 -0.90 11.16 -15.07
CA THR A 63 0.43 10.70 -15.50
C THR A 63 0.39 9.68 -16.64
N GLY A 64 -0.71 8.95 -16.76
CA GLY A 64 -0.84 7.77 -17.63
C GLY A 64 -0.08 6.54 -17.12
N ILE A 65 0.38 6.54 -15.86
CA ILE A 65 1.11 5.44 -15.25
C ILE A 65 0.14 4.51 -14.54
N ASP A 66 0.30 3.20 -14.75
CA ASP A 66 -0.54 2.18 -14.16
C ASP A 66 -0.48 2.21 -12.62
N SER A 67 -1.65 2.04 -12.02
CA SER A 67 -1.80 2.01 -10.57
C SER A 67 -2.33 0.65 -10.10
N THR A 68 -1.75 0.14 -9.01
CA THR A 68 -2.21 -1.06 -8.30
C THR A 68 -2.55 -0.72 -6.86
N ILE A 69 -3.77 -1.06 -6.43
CA ILE A 69 -4.16 -1.01 -5.02
C ILE A 69 -4.26 -2.45 -4.50
N ILE A 70 -3.55 -2.71 -3.41
CA ILE A 70 -3.54 -4.01 -2.72
C ILE A 70 -4.46 -3.94 -1.50
N ILE A 71 -5.49 -4.76 -1.47
CA ILE A 71 -6.35 -4.95 -0.30
C ILE A 71 -5.70 -5.99 0.61
N SER A 72 -5.06 -5.51 1.67
CA SER A 72 -4.25 -6.30 2.59
C SER A 72 -5.09 -7.07 3.60
N ASN A 73 -5.85 -8.05 3.11
CA ASN A 73 -6.66 -8.93 3.95
C ASN A 73 -5.77 -9.73 4.92
N LEU A 74 -4.73 -10.42 4.46
CA LEU A 74 -3.82 -11.16 5.35
C LEU A 74 -3.09 -10.25 6.36
N GLY A 75 -2.70 -9.04 5.97
CA GLY A 75 -2.11 -8.08 6.90
C GLY A 75 -3.11 -7.65 7.98
N ALA A 76 -4.36 -7.42 7.60
CA ALA A 76 -5.43 -7.13 8.56
C ALA A 76 -5.74 -8.33 9.47
N PHE A 77 -5.74 -9.56 8.95
CA PHE A 77 -5.92 -10.79 9.74
C PHE A 77 -4.82 -10.96 10.80
N ASN A 78 -3.56 -10.72 10.42
CA ASN A 78 -2.42 -10.91 11.33
C ASN A 78 -2.30 -9.79 12.37
N SER A 79 -2.71 -8.56 12.03
CA SER A 79 -2.59 -7.39 12.91
C SER A 79 -3.83 -7.12 13.76
N ARG A 80 -5.00 -7.59 13.34
CA ARG A 80 -6.28 -7.36 14.01
C ARG A 80 -6.96 -8.70 14.20
N ASN A 81 -7.44 -8.97 15.41
CA ASN A 81 -8.19 -10.18 15.75
C ASN A 81 -9.59 -10.21 15.09
N ILE A 82 -9.62 -10.25 13.76
CA ILE A 82 -10.83 -10.21 12.91
C ILE A 82 -11.02 -11.60 12.29
N GLU A 83 -12.22 -12.15 12.40
CA GLU A 83 -12.56 -13.42 11.76
C GLU A 83 -12.44 -13.35 10.22
N LEU A 84 -11.93 -14.42 9.61
CA LEU A 84 -11.73 -14.50 8.16
C LEU A 84 -13.01 -14.18 7.36
N LYS A 85 -14.16 -14.72 7.76
CA LYS A 85 -15.44 -14.45 7.07
C LYS A 85 -15.80 -12.96 7.05
N LYS A 86 -15.57 -12.26 8.16
CA LYS A 86 -15.79 -10.82 8.25
C LYS A 86 -14.80 -10.06 7.38
N LEU A 87 -13.56 -10.52 7.33
CA LEU A 87 -12.51 -9.94 6.52
C LEU A 87 -12.77 -10.08 5.01
N ASP A 88 -13.28 -11.22 4.56
CA ASP A 88 -13.68 -11.43 3.17
C ASP A 88 -14.81 -10.46 2.78
N TYR A 89 -15.85 -10.36 3.62
CA TYR A 89 -16.93 -9.39 3.41
C TYR A 89 -16.41 -7.94 3.34
N LEU A 90 -15.49 -7.56 4.23
CA LEU A 90 -14.91 -6.22 4.23
C LEU A 90 -14.03 -5.98 2.99
N THR A 91 -13.29 -7.00 2.54
CA THR A 91 -12.48 -6.95 1.32
C THR A 91 -13.33 -6.66 0.10
N ASP A 92 -14.44 -7.41 -0.08
CA ASP A 92 -15.34 -7.22 -1.21
C ASP A 92 -15.99 -5.84 -1.21
N ARG A 93 -16.41 -5.36 -0.03
CA ARG A 93 -16.94 -4.00 0.14
C ARG A 93 -15.91 -2.93 -0.21
N PHE A 94 -14.65 -3.11 0.19
CA PHE A 94 -13.57 -2.17 -0.12
C PHE A 94 -13.29 -2.10 -1.62
N ILE A 95 -13.24 -3.27 -2.28
CA ILE A 95 -13.07 -3.38 -3.73
C ILE A 95 -14.23 -2.68 -4.45
N GLY A 96 -15.47 -3.00 -4.08
CA GLY A 96 -16.66 -2.38 -4.66
C GLY A 96 -16.66 -0.86 -4.49
N PHE A 97 -16.32 -0.36 -3.31
CA PHE A 97 -16.22 1.07 -3.04
C PHE A 97 -15.17 1.76 -3.93
N ILE A 98 -13.96 1.19 -4.05
CA ILE A 98 -12.90 1.76 -4.88
C ILE A 98 -13.30 1.77 -6.37
N ARG A 99 -13.98 0.72 -6.85
CA ARG A 99 -14.52 0.68 -8.21
C ARG A 99 -15.61 1.72 -8.44
N LEU A 100 -16.51 1.93 -7.49
CA LEU A 100 -17.55 2.96 -7.56
C LEU A 100 -16.98 4.38 -7.63
N LEU A 101 -15.81 4.63 -7.01
CA LEU A 101 -15.09 5.89 -7.13
C LEU A 101 -14.43 6.11 -8.51
N GLY A 102 -14.48 5.11 -9.39
CA GLY A 102 -13.98 5.20 -10.76
C GLY A 102 -12.50 4.87 -10.92
N PHE A 103 -11.92 4.07 -10.00
CA PHE A 103 -10.58 3.52 -10.16
C PHE A 103 -10.56 2.43 -11.24
N LYS A 104 -9.68 2.59 -12.23
CA LYS A 104 -9.59 1.70 -13.40
C LYS A 104 -8.36 0.78 -13.35
N GLY A 105 -7.34 1.12 -12.56
CA GLY A 105 -6.18 0.28 -12.34
C GLY A 105 -6.46 -1.09 -11.69
N CYS A 106 -5.36 -1.78 -11.35
CA CYS A 106 -5.39 -3.13 -10.81
C CYS A 106 -5.80 -3.13 -9.33
N LEU A 107 -6.78 -3.97 -8.99
CA LEU A 107 -7.15 -4.26 -7.61
C LEU A 107 -6.87 -5.73 -7.33
N ARG A 108 -6.13 -6.01 -6.26
CA ARG A 108 -5.87 -7.39 -5.82
C ARG A 108 -5.86 -7.51 -4.30
N ALA A 109 -6.23 -8.67 -3.79
CA ALA A 109 -6.01 -9.06 -2.40
C ALA A 109 -4.82 -10.03 -2.30
N HIS A 110 -4.44 -10.46 -1.09
CA HIS A 110 -3.31 -11.38 -0.90
C HIS A 110 -3.61 -12.85 -1.26
N ASN A 111 -4.76 -13.13 -1.88
CA ASN A 111 -5.16 -14.46 -2.33
C ASN A 111 -4.66 -14.80 -3.75
N ASP A 112 -3.62 -14.10 -4.23
CA ASP A 112 -3.00 -14.34 -5.53
C ASP A 112 -1.81 -15.32 -5.41
N PHE A 113 -1.82 -16.39 -6.22
CA PHE A 113 -0.79 -17.43 -6.15
C PHE A 113 0.62 -16.91 -6.48
N ASN A 114 0.76 -16.04 -7.49
CA ASN A 114 2.07 -15.50 -7.86
C ASN A 114 2.63 -14.61 -6.74
N LEU A 115 1.76 -13.87 -6.07
CA LEU A 115 2.13 -13.10 -4.89
C LEU A 115 2.60 -14.02 -3.76
N LEU A 116 1.93 -15.15 -3.50
CA LEU A 116 2.37 -16.13 -2.50
C LEU A 116 3.74 -16.73 -2.85
N VAL A 117 3.99 -17.02 -4.13
CA VAL A 117 5.31 -17.48 -4.60
C VAL A 117 6.37 -16.41 -4.35
N ALA A 118 6.11 -15.16 -4.73
CA ALA A 118 7.02 -14.05 -4.48
C ALA A 118 7.29 -13.86 -2.99
N SER A 119 6.24 -13.88 -2.15
CA SER A 119 6.36 -13.79 -0.68
C SER A 119 7.22 -14.93 -0.12
N SER A 120 7.06 -16.15 -0.61
CA SER A 120 7.88 -17.30 -0.19
C SER A 120 9.36 -17.16 -0.59
N LEU A 121 9.64 -16.59 -1.77
CA LEU A 121 11.01 -16.31 -2.20
C LEU A 121 11.63 -15.19 -1.36
N THR A 122 10.89 -14.11 -1.10
CA THR A 122 11.34 -13.02 -0.25
C THR A 122 11.56 -13.49 1.20
N SER A 123 10.71 -14.36 1.74
CA SER A 123 10.87 -14.85 3.11
C SER A 123 12.14 -15.70 3.32
N LYS A 124 12.73 -16.27 2.26
CA LYS A 124 13.99 -17.02 2.34
C LYS A 124 15.20 -16.15 2.62
N VAL A 125 15.13 -14.85 2.28
CA VAL A 125 16.23 -13.90 2.45
C VAL A 125 16.01 -12.94 3.61
N LEU A 126 14.80 -12.94 4.21
CA LEU A 126 14.49 -12.18 5.41
C LEU A 126 14.80 -13.00 6.65
N THR A 127 15.55 -12.41 7.58
CA THR A 127 15.86 -13.00 8.88
C THR A 127 15.08 -12.29 9.99
N ILE A 128 14.93 -12.95 11.14
CA ILE A 128 14.32 -12.32 12.33
C ILE A 128 15.05 -11.02 12.70
N LYS A 129 16.38 -10.99 12.53
CA LYS A 129 17.20 -9.81 12.81
C LYS A 129 16.78 -8.61 11.96
N ASP A 130 16.47 -8.81 10.68
CA ASP A 130 16.02 -7.74 9.78
C ASP A 130 14.71 -7.10 10.28
N PHE A 131 13.81 -7.88 10.88
CA PHE A 131 12.59 -7.35 11.49
C PHE A 131 12.86 -6.57 12.78
N MET A 132 13.75 -7.07 13.64
CA MET A 132 14.08 -6.42 14.92
C MET A 132 14.81 -5.09 14.71
N GLU A 133 15.68 -4.99 13.70
CA GLU A 133 16.41 -3.75 13.38
C GLU A 133 15.49 -2.68 12.75
N ASN A 134 14.33 -3.09 12.24
CA ASN A 134 13.35 -2.21 11.60
C ASN A 134 12.01 -2.17 12.36
N GLU A 135 12.03 -2.47 13.67
CA GLU A 135 10.83 -2.34 14.51
C GLU A 135 10.34 -0.89 14.43
N GLU A 136 9.08 -0.67 14.03
CA GLU A 136 8.57 0.69 13.87
C GLU A 136 8.63 1.43 15.23
N VAL A 137 8.99 2.70 15.21
CA VAL A 137 9.03 3.57 16.40
C VAL A 137 7.68 3.60 17.13
N THR A 138 6.59 3.31 16.41
CA THR A 138 5.20 3.23 16.86
C THR A 138 4.85 1.94 17.60
N VAL A 139 5.69 0.89 17.54
CA VAL A 139 5.37 -0.42 18.17
C VAL A 139 5.14 -0.29 19.66
N ASN A 140 5.96 0.52 20.35
CA ASN A 140 5.76 0.80 21.78
C ASN A 140 4.43 1.51 22.07
N LEU A 141 3.98 2.37 21.15
CA LEU A 141 2.69 3.06 21.25
C LEU A 141 1.52 2.08 21.09
N TYR A 142 1.61 1.17 20.12
CA TYR A 142 0.59 0.15 19.89
C TYR A 142 0.52 -0.90 21.00
N LYS A 143 1.68 -1.33 21.54
CA LYS A 143 1.74 -2.20 22.74
C LYS A 143 1.06 -1.53 23.93
N LYS A 144 1.33 -0.23 24.14
CA LYS A 144 0.71 0.57 25.22
C LYS A 144 -0.81 0.71 25.08
N ASN A 145 -1.31 0.76 23.85
CA ASN A 145 -2.75 0.88 23.56
C ASN A 145 -3.48 -0.48 23.46
N GLY A 146 -2.77 -1.60 23.64
CA GLY A 146 -3.35 -2.94 23.51
C GLY A 146 -3.64 -3.39 22.08
N ASP A 147 -3.12 -2.67 21.09
CA ASP A 147 -3.30 -2.94 19.65
C ASP A 147 -2.35 -4.01 19.11
N LEU A 148 -1.23 -4.26 19.81
CA LEU A 148 -0.25 -5.31 19.52
C LEU A 148 0.04 -6.09 20.81
N ARG A 149 0.05 -7.43 20.72
CA ARG A 149 0.49 -8.34 21.80
C ARG A 149 1.97 -8.67 21.64
#